data_AF-A0A3Q7I3V5-F1
#
_entry.id   AF-A0A3Q7I3V5-F1
#
_cell.length_a   1.000
_cell.length_b   1.000
_cell.length_c   1.000
_cell.angle_alpha   90.00
_cell.angle_beta   90.00
_cell.angle_gamma   90.00
#
_symmetry.space_group_name_H-M   'P 1'
#
loop_
_entity.id
_entity.type
_entity.pdbx_description
1 polymer ?
#
loop_
_entity_poly.entity_id
_entity_poly.type
_entity_poly.pdbx_seq_one_letter_code
_entity_poly.pdbx_strand_id
1 'polypeptide(L)'
;MATSEILQTEQDLLMMSSLFDDSKGQNVKSRGFDIEKKIEFLESLAGKVSNRRTRRWLNDRLLMELVPRLNAEEIRGLFAPPPFGDDVPLSVFCMTNVEEWDKFRNIDMDKEASMMDALEGKTSKRKSCVDNDKVAVLTAWHRVDCRTRDAIRRNFLPELVNNYEVLQQTPAQHQCIRAFVKESDRDVLVIRVQDPFQRLLLHGVCEFYNLISVTTSETEGNKAVKMTRITKKKAGSTDLPNITLCDFLKMAKEGSCYPDVCTNKSMTELGNVLFLGALVRPRMVDAFTDTAFKGNPAAVCLLEEEKDDKWLQSVAAEFNLSETCYLIPLIEPANTNPRFGLRWFTPVDEVDLCGHATLAAAHFLFSYGLVKTDTIEFSTRSGILIAKKVPEPKVSNSQDDWPTGYSIELDFPVVQVAETNFNDVLAISKSLNGASVVEIYETSMGDHFILLPSGEEVVECQPQIDLIQNCPGRGIIITGPAPQGSGFDFYSRFFCPKFGINEDPVCGSAHCALAPYWRKKLGKCDFVALAASPRGGVVKLHLDDEKQRVCLRGKAVAVMEGSLLV
;
A
#
# COMPACT_ATOMS: atom_id res chain seq x y z
N MET A 1 3.98 -32.61 -2.97
CA MET A 1 4.17 -33.43 -1.76
C MET A 1 5.61 -33.92 -1.76
N ALA A 2 6.35 -33.73 -0.65
CA ALA A 2 7.77 -34.09 -0.56
C ALA A 2 7.94 -35.61 -0.43
N THR A 3 9.03 -36.16 -0.98
CA THR A 3 9.34 -37.58 -1.01
C THR A 3 9.69 -38.15 0.37
N SER A 4 9.40 -39.44 0.57
CA SER A 4 9.52 -40.19 1.84
C SER A 4 10.91 -40.13 2.50
N GLU A 5 11.97 -39.88 1.73
CA GLU A 5 13.36 -39.76 2.25
C GLU A 5 13.58 -38.49 3.07
N ILE A 6 12.86 -37.39 2.75
CA ILE A 6 13.01 -36.12 3.48
C ILE A 6 12.32 -36.18 4.85
N LEU A 7 11.18 -36.88 4.92
CA LEU A 7 10.44 -37.09 6.18
C LEU A 7 11.21 -38.01 7.15
N GLN A 8 11.93 -39.01 6.62
CA GLN A 8 12.82 -39.85 7.45
C GLN A 8 14.00 -39.05 8.02
N THR A 9 14.54 -38.09 7.25
CA THR A 9 15.63 -37.22 7.72
C THR A 9 15.15 -36.25 8.81
N GLU A 10 13.92 -35.76 8.73
CA GLU A 10 13.29 -34.95 9.80
C GLU A 10 13.00 -35.78 11.06
N GLN A 11 12.57 -37.04 10.92
CA GLN A 11 12.33 -37.93 12.05
C GLN A 11 13.63 -38.30 12.79
N ASP A 12 14.72 -38.53 12.07
CA ASP A 12 16.05 -38.79 12.66
C ASP A 12 16.64 -37.54 13.33
N LEU A 13 16.36 -36.34 12.78
CA LEU A 13 16.73 -35.05 13.39
C LEU A 13 15.90 -34.74 14.65
N LEU A 14 14.62 -35.13 14.70
CA LEU A 14 13.75 -34.97 15.86
C LEU A 14 14.08 -35.98 16.98
N MET A 15 14.55 -37.19 16.65
CA MET A 15 15.00 -38.19 17.64
C MET A 15 16.31 -37.79 18.34
N MET A 16 17.08 -36.87 17.78
CA MET A 16 18.25 -36.27 18.43
C MET A 16 17.92 -35.12 19.39
N SER A 17 16.64 -34.75 19.54
CA SER A 17 16.20 -33.73 20.53
C SER A 17 16.62 -34.05 21.97
N SER A 18 16.95 -35.30 22.29
CA SER A 18 17.49 -35.70 23.60
C SER A 18 18.93 -35.21 23.89
N LEU A 19 19.64 -34.66 22.89
CA LEU A 19 20.92 -33.95 23.07
C LEU A 19 20.76 -32.44 23.33
N PHE A 20 19.52 -31.94 23.35
CA PHE A 20 19.20 -30.52 23.38
C PHE A 20 18.38 -30.09 24.59
N ASP A 21 18.08 -31.00 25.52
CA ASP A 21 17.47 -30.66 26.81
C ASP A 21 18.45 -30.89 27.98
N ASP A 22 18.47 -29.90 28.86
CA ASP A 22 19.48 -29.62 29.89
C ASP A 22 19.86 -30.81 30.79
N SER A 23 21.16 -30.95 31.08
CA SER A 23 21.60 -31.49 32.37
C SER A 23 22.33 -30.40 33.15
N LYS A 24 21.64 -29.90 34.18
CA LYS A 24 22.20 -29.02 35.21
C LYS A 24 23.50 -29.63 35.74
N GLY A 25 24.61 -28.89 35.65
CA GLY A 25 25.87 -29.22 36.33
C GLY A 25 27.10 -29.42 35.45
N GLN A 26 27.13 -28.94 34.21
CA GLN A 26 28.32 -29.08 33.37
C GLN A 26 29.31 -27.91 33.49
N ASN A 27 30.58 -28.26 33.70
CA ASN A 27 31.70 -27.34 33.85
C ASN A 27 31.96 -26.60 32.52
N VAL A 28 32.33 -25.31 32.56
CA VAL A 28 32.42 -24.43 31.37
C VAL A 28 33.26 -25.02 30.22
N LYS A 29 34.26 -25.85 30.55
CA LYS A 29 35.10 -26.57 29.57
C LYS A 29 34.39 -27.70 28.81
N SER A 30 33.42 -28.41 29.40
CA SER A 30 32.69 -29.48 28.68
C SER A 30 31.68 -28.88 27.69
N ARG A 31 31.14 -27.70 28.00
CA ARG A 31 30.17 -27.00 27.17
C ARG A 31 30.76 -26.45 25.87
N GLY A 32 32.01 -25.97 25.89
CA GLY A 32 32.70 -25.51 24.67
C GLY A 32 32.95 -26.63 23.68
N PHE A 33 33.34 -27.82 24.18
CA PHE A 33 33.59 -29.00 23.37
C PHE A 33 32.31 -29.55 22.70
N ASP A 34 31.15 -29.43 23.36
CA ASP A 34 29.87 -29.82 22.78
C ASP A 34 29.38 -28.86 21.69
N ILE A 35 29.77 -27.59 21.74
CA ILE A 35 29.44 -26.59 20.71
C ILE A 35 30.30 -26.81 19.45
N GLU A 36 31.61 -27.07 19.61
CA GLU A 36 32.50 -27.37 18.48
C GLU A 36 32.04 -28.61 17.71
N LYS A 37 31.64 -29.68 18.41
CA LYS A 37 31.06 -30.87 17.78
C LYS A 37 29.74 -30.60 17.06
N LYS A 38 28.91 -29.69 17.57
CA LYS A 38 27.65 -29.29 16.93
C LYS A 38 27.91 -28.48 15.65
N ILE A 39 28.91 -27.60 15.68
CA ILE A 39 29.33 -26.82 14.51
C ILE A 39 29.90 -27.75 13.42
N GLU A 40 30.83 -28.66 13.76
CA GLU A 40 31.37 -29.64 12.80
C GLU A 40 30.27 -30.51 12.16
N PHE A 41 29.28 -30.92 12.95
CA PHE A 41 28.15 -31.69 12.43
C PHE A 41 27.28 -30.89 11.46
N LEU A 42 26.93 -29.64 11.80
CA LEU A 42 26.14 -28.76 10.93
C LEU A 42 26.89 -28.39 9.64
N GLU A 43 28.20 -28.15 9.73
CA GLU A 43 29.05 -27.94 8.56
C GLU A 43 29.11 -29.18 7.66
N SER A 44 29.14 -30.38 8.23
CA SER A 44 29.09 -31.65 7.46
C SER A 44 27.77 -31.83 6.68
N LEU A 45 26.68 -31.22 7.16
CA LEU A 45 25.38 -31.23 6.49
C LEU A 45 25.29 -30.14 5.41
N ALA A 46 25.94 -28.99 5.58
CA ALA A 46 25.91 -27.88 4.61
C ALA A 46 26.33 -28.31 3.19
N GLY A 47 27.26 -29.27 3.07
CA GLY A 47 27.70 -29.86 1.80
C GLY A 47 26.72 -30.85 1.15
N LYS A 48 25.73 -31.36 1.90
CA LYS A 48 24.78 -32.41 1.45
C LYS A 48 23.39 -31.88 1.09
N VAL A 49 23.08 -30.61 1.38
CA VAL A 49 21.75 -30.02 1.16
C VAL A 49 21.72 -29.17 -0.11
N SER A 50 20.82 -29.45 -1.05
CA SER A 50 20.71 -28.76 -2.36
C SER A 50 19.59 -27.69 -2.45
N ASN A 51 18.63 -27.68 -1.52
CA ASN A 51 17.46 -26.79 -1.54
C ASN A 51 17.75 -25.42 -0.88
N ARG A 52 17.38 -24.31 -1.54
CA ARG A 52 17.57 -22.91 -1.05
C ARG A 52 16.95 -22.66 0.33
N ARG A 53 15.79 -23.25 0.64
CA ARG A 53 15.09 -23.04 1.92
C ARG A 53 15.80 -23.76 3.06
N THR A 54 16.21 -25.00 2.84
CA THR A 54 16.94 -25.82 3.82
C THR A 54 18.36 -25.30 4.04
N ARG A 55 19.04 -24.81 3.00
CA ARG A 55 20.37 -24.19 3.13
C ARG A 55 20.33 -22.85 3.87
N ARG A 56 19.26 -22.05 3.68
CA ARG A 56 19.03 -20.84 4.47
C ARG A 56 18.81 -21.18 5.95
N TRP A 57 17.96 -22.17 6.23
CA TRP A 57 17.73 -22.65 7.60
C TRP A 57 19.02 -23.14 8.28
N LEU A 58 19.85 -23.91 7.56
CA LEU A 58 21.11 -24.45 8.08
C LEU A 58 22.14 -23.34 8.37
N ASN A 59 22.22 -22.34 7.49
CA ASN A 59 23.07 -21.16 7.70
C ASN A 59 22.59 -20.31 8.88
N ASP A 60 21.28 -20.07 8.98
CA ASP A 60 20.70 -19.31 10.10
C ASP A 60 20.97 -20.04 11.43
N ARG A 61 20.91 -21.38 11.44
CA ARG A 61 21.20 -22.18 12.63
C ARG A 61 22.70 -22.20 12.99
N LEU A 62 23.59 -22.28 12.01
CA LEU A 62 25.04 -22.14 12.20
C LEU A 62 25.38 -20.77 12.80
N LEU A 63 24.78 -19.69 12.29
CA LEU A 63 24.97 -18.35 12.83
C LEU A 63 24.48 -18.22 14.27
N MET A 64 23.35 -18.85 14.63
CA MET A 64 22.86 -18.85 16.01
C MET A 64 23.76 -19.61 16.99
N GLU A 65 24.48 -20.64 16.55
CA GLU A 65 25.43 -21.40 17.39
C GLU A 65 26.82 -20.74 17.46
N LEU A 66 27.22 -20.02 16.40
CA LEU A 66 28.49 -19.27 16.34
C LEU A 66 28.45 -17.97 17.15
N VAL A 67 27.26 -17.41 17.40
CA VAL A 67 27.12 -16.20 18.23
C VAL A 67 27.18 -16.58 19.71
N PRO A 68 28.17 -16.09 20.48
CA PRO A 68 28.23 -16.37 21.91
C PRO A 68 27.00 -15.78 22.60
N ARG A 69 26.28 -16.61 23.35
CA ARG A 69 25.15 -16.14 24.15
C ARG A 69 25.68 -15.27 25.28
N LEU A 70 25.36 -13.98 25.24
CA LEU A 70 25.71 -12.99 26.26
C LEU A 70 25.28 -13.48 27.63
N ASN A 71 26.18 -13.40 28.61
CA ASN A 71 25.87 -13.78 29.97
C ASN A 71 24.96 -12.72 30.63
N ALA A 72 24.31 -13.09 31.73
CA ALA A 72 23.35 -12.20 32.40
C ALA A 72 23.99 -10.90 32.93
N GLU A 73 25.29 -10.85 33.14
CA GLU A 73 26.02 -9.64 33.56
C GLU A 73 26.34 -8.73 32.38
N GLU A 74 26.68 -9.30 31.22
CA GLU A 74 26.88 -8.57 29.95
C GLU A 74 25.56 -7.97 29.44
N ILE A 75 24.46 -8.72 29.54
CA ILE A 75 23.13 -8.19 29.22
C ILE A 75 22.76 -7.06 30.18
N ARG A 76 23.07 -7.18 31.48
CA ARG A 76 22.82 -6.09 32.43
C ARG A 76 23.70 -4.86 32.17
N GLY A 77 24.94 -5.05 31.73
CA GLY A 77 25.85 -3.96 31.36
C GLY A 77 25.37 -3.17 30.13
N LEU A 78 24.73 -3.82 29.16
CA LEU A 78 24.18 -3.17 27.96
C LEU A 78 22.99 -2.25 28.25
N PHE A 79 22.29 -2.46 29.38
CA PHE A 79 21.11 -1.69 29.78
C PHE A 79 21.30 -0.93 31.10
N ALA A 80 22.53 -0.86 31.63
CA ALA A 80 22.80 -0.07 32.82
C ALA A 80 22.78 1.44 32.44
N PRO A 81 22.07 2.30 33.21
CA PRO A 81 22.12 3.74 32.97
C PRO A 81 23.54 4.26 33.19
N PRO A 82 24.02 5.22 32.39
CA PRO A 82 25.40 5.68 32.47
C PRO A 82 25.67 6.31 33.86
N PRO A 83 26.84 6.03 34.47
CA PRO A 83 27.22 6.68 35.71
C PRO A 83 27.46 8.16 35.43
N PHE A 84 26.72 9.03 36.10
CA PHE A 84 26.96 10.47 36.05
C PHE A 84 28.32 10.80 36.67
N GLY A 85 29.20 11.39 35.86
CA GLY A 85 30.44 12.02 36.33
C GLY A 85 31.67 11.13 36.26
N ASP A 86 32.24 10.99 35.06
CA ASP A 86 33.65 11.23 34.74
C ASP A 86 33.85 11.01 33.23
N ASP A 87 34.70 11.82 32.59
CA ASP A 87 34.93 11.79 31.14
C ASP A 87 35.46 10.42 30.69
N VAL A 88 34.63 9.66 29.98
CA VAL A 88 35.03 8.38 29.37
C VAL A 88 35.97 8.68 28.20
N PRO A 89 37.12 8.00 28.07
CA PRO A 89 37.96 8.17 26.89
C PRO A 89 37.16 7.72 25.67
N LEU A 90 37.12 8.57 24.64
CA LEU A 90 36.47 8.26 23.37
C LEU A 90 36.92 6.89 22.88
N SER A 91 35.95 5.98 22.73
CA SER A 91 36.15 4.69 22.08
C SER A 91 36.74 4.91 20.69
N VAL A 92 37.60 4.00 20.23
CA VAL A 92 38.23 4.04 18.90
C VAL A 92 37.18 4.04 17.77
N PHE A 93 35.92 3.71 18.07
CA PHE A 93 34.77 3.82 17.15
C PHE A 93 34.10 5.20 17.12
N CYS A 94 34.47 6.14 18.01
CA CYS A 94 33.92 7.49 18.05
C CYS A 94 34.68 8.47 17.13
N MET A 95 35.65 7.98 16.33
CA MET A 95 36.41 8.77 15.35
C MET A 95 36.00 8.54 13.90
N THR A 96 34.75 8.20 13.64
CA THR A 96 34.21 8.28 12.27
C THR A 96 33.14 9.35 12.21
N ASN A 97 33.42 10.40 11.44
CA ASN A 97 32.49 11.47 11.13
C ASN A 97 31.15 10.86 10.70
N VAL A 98 30.06 11.18 11.40
CA VAL A 98 28.70 10.72 11.07
C VAL A 98 28.34 11.07 9.64
N GLU A 99 28.89 12.18 9.13
CA GLU A 99 28.71 12.66 7.76
C GLU A 99 29.40 11.79 6.69
N GLU A 100 30.44 11.01 7.04
CA GLU A 100 31.06 10.03 6.14
C GLU A 100 30.32 8.69 6.16
N TRP A 101 29.71 8.32 7.29
CA TRP A 101 28.80 7.16 7.38
C TRP A 101 27.48 7.40 6.65
N ASP A 102 26.96 8.63 6.67
CA ASP A 102 25.76 9.02 5.90
C ASP A 102 26.04 9.13 4.39
N LYS A 103 27.27 9.46 3.96
CA LYS A 103 27.67 9.36 2.55
C LYS A 103 27.77 7.92 2.05
N PHE A 104 27.98 6.95 2.94
CA PHE A 104 27.89 5.53 2.60
C PHE A 104 26.44 4.99 2.64
N ARG A 105 25.48 5.78 3.12
CA ARG A 105 24.06 5.41 3.23
C ARG A 105 23.08 6.26 2.41
N ASN A 106 23.50 7.40 1.84
CA ASN A 106 22.63 8.26 1.02
C ASN A 106 23.30 8.70 -0.29
N ILE A 107 22.95 8.01 -1.39
CA ILE A 107 22.86 8.57 -2.73
C ILE A 107 21.38 8.51 -3.13
N ASP A 108 20.74 9.69 -3.24
CA ASP A 108 19.31 9.87 -3.51
C ASP A 108 19.05 9.89 -5.02
N MET A 109 18.73 8.73 -5.57
CA MET A 109 18.59 8.48 -7.02
C MET A 109 17.32 9.08 -7.64
N ASP A 110 16.38 9.59 -6.83
CA ASP A 110 15.11 10.17 -7.31
C ASP A 110 15.24 11.67 -7.63
N LYS A 111 16.24 12.36 -7.07
CA LYS A 111 16.53 13.79 -7.32
C LYS A 111 17.06 14.08 -8.72
N GLU A 112 17.73 13.12 -9.37
CA GLU A 112 18.22 13.27 -10.75
C GLU A 112 17.10 13.00 -11.78
N ALA A 113 16.20 12.06 -11.50
CA ALA A 113 15.03 11.76 -12.32
C ALA A 113 14.05 12.95 -12.40
N SER A 114 13.90 13.68 -11.29
CA SER A 114 13.08 14.90 -11.21
C SER A 114 13.61 16.06 -12.05
N MET A 115 14.91 16.12 -12.36
CA MET A 115 15.50 17.17 -13.20
C MET A 115 15.36 16.91 -14.71
N MET A 116 15.12 15.67 -15.15
CA MET A 116 14.97 15.33 -16.58
C MET A 116 13.51 15.30 -17.05
N ASP A 117 12.57 14.94 -16.18
CA ASP A 117 11.11 15.06 -16.44
C ASP A 117 10.65 16.51 -16.66
N ALA A 118 11.40 17.48 -16.11
CA ALA A 118 11.12 18.91 -16.24
C ALA A 118 11.33 19.47 -17.65
N LEU A 119 11.92 18.72 -18.58
CA LEU A 119 12.34 19.27 -19.88
C LEU A 119 11.33 19.09 -21.03
N GLU A 120 10.55 18.01 -21.14
CA GLU A 120 9.94 17.72 -22.46
C GLU A 120 8.50 17.17 -22.50
N GLY A 121 7.72 17.37 -21.43
CA GLY A 121 6.28 17.22 -21.51
C GLY A 121 5.58 18.38 -22.25
N LYS A 122 5.58 18.43 -23.61
CA LYS A 122 4.56 19.20 -24.37
C LYS A 122 4.00 18.50 -25.63
N THR A 123 2.77 17.97 -25.44
CA THR A 123 1.56 18.09 -26.31
C THR A 123 1.31 17.22 -27.58
N SER A 124 0.42 16.21 -27.44
CA SER A 124 -0.82 15.81 -28.23
C SER A 124 -0.87 15.93 -29.78
N LYS A 125 -1.45 15.03 -30.62
CA LYS A 125 -2.76 14.27 -30.65
C LYS A 125 -2.90 13.45 -31.99
N ARG A 126 -3.60 12.27 -32.03
CA ARG A 126 -4.56 11.75 -33.10
C ARG A 126 -4.79 10.20 -33.27
N LYS A 127 -5.66 9.55 -32.48
CA LYS A 127 -6.61 8.45 -32.80
C LYS A 127 -6.25 7.19 -33.67
N SER A 128 -6.63 6.03 -33.09
CA SER A 128 -7.35 4.85 -33.66
C SER A 128 -6.63 3.61 -34.23
N CYS A 129 -5.67 3.04 -33.49
CA CYS A 129 -5.28 1.62 -33.57
C CYS A 129 -4.58 1.22 -32.26
N VAL A 130 -5.34 0.90 -31.22
CA VAL A 130 -4.77 0.44 -29.94
C VAL A 130 -5.65 -0.71 -29.44
N ASP A 131 -5.15 -1.95 -29.53
CA ASP A 131 -5.07 -2.86 -28.34
C ASP A 131 -4.47 -4.27 -28.57
N ASN A 132 -4.26 -4.77 -29.80
CA ASN A 132 -3.69 -6.13 -29.95
C ASN A 132 -2.16 -6.19 -29.72
N ASP A 133 -1.41 -5.22 -30.25
CA ASP A 133 0.06 -5.19 -30.08
C ASP A 133 0.47 -4.98 -28.62
N LYS A 134 -0.35 -4.27 -27.83
CA LYS A 134 -0.12 -4.05 -26.40
C LYS A 134 -0.20 -5.35 -25.60
N VAL A 135 -1.27 -6.11 -25.80
CA VAL A 135 -1.47 -7.38 -25.09
C VAL A 135 -0.40 -8.40 -25.48
N ALA A 136 -0.02 -8.44 -26.76
CA ALA A 136 1.05 -9.31 -27.26
C ALA A 136 2.40 -8.99 -26.60
N VAL A 137 2.75 -7.71 -26.49
CA VAL A 137 4.02 -7.25 -25.92
C VAL A 137 4.07 -7.42 -24.41
N LEU A 138 2.97 -7.15 -23.70
CA LEU A 138 2.87 -7.44 -22.26
C LEU A 138 3.02 -8.95 -22.01
N THR A 139 2.34 -9.79 -22.79
CA THR A 139 2.47 -11.24 -22.68
C THR A 139 3.92 -11.68 -22.94
N ALA A 140 4.61 -11.08 -23.90
CA ALA A 140 6.02 -11.33 -24.17
C ALA A 140 6.94 -10.88 -23.02
N TRP A 141 6.68 -9.72 -22.41
CA TRP A 141 7.41 -9.25 -21.23
C TRP A 141 7.21 -10.15 -20.01
N HIS A 142 6.00 -10.67 -19.79
CA HIS A 142 5.73 -11.57 -18.67
C HIS A 142 6.47 -12.90 -18.78
N ARG A 143 6.91 -13.31 -19.98
CA ARG A 143 7.73 -14.51 -20.20
C ARG A 143 9.19 -14.33 -19.76
N VAL A 144 9.68 -13.09 -19.70
CA VAL A 144 11.04 -12.79 -19.24
C VAL A 144 11.15 -13.09 -17.75
N ASP A 145 12.19 -13.84 -17.37
CA ASP A 145 12.44 -14.22 -15.97
C ASP A 145 12.48 -12.99 -15.06
N CYS A 146 11.92 -13.12 -13.86
CA CYS A 146 11.78 -12.00 -12.93
C CYS A 146 13.13 -11.35 -12.59
N ARG A 147 14.21 -12.13 -12.46
CA ARG A 147 15.55 -11.59 -12.17
C ARG A 147 16.11 -10.83 -13.36
N THR A 148 15.81 -11.29 -14.57
CA THR A 148 16.21 -10.60 -15.80
C THR A 148 15.41 -9.33 -16.00
N ARG A 149 14.10 -9.33 -15.72
CA ARG A 149 13.28 -8.12 -15.71
C ARG A 149 13.79 -7.11 -14.70
N ASP A 150 14.13 -7.56 -13.49
CA ASP A 150 14.67 -6.69 -12.45
C ASP A 150 16.07 -6.17 -12.80
N ALA A 151 16.91 -7.00 -13.44
CA ALA A 151 18.20 -6.57 -13.96
C ALA A 151 18.06 -5.54 -15.09
N ILE A 152 17.11 -5.72 -16.00
CA ILE A 152 16.78 -4.77 -17.08
C ILE A 152 16.21 -3.46 -16.51
N ARG A 153 15.38 -3.54 -15.47
CA ARG A 153 14.80 -2.38 -14.78
C ARG A 153 15.86 -1.58 -14.01
N ARG A 154 16.77 -2.27 -13.31
CA ARG A 154 17.85 -1.66 -12.53
C ARG A 154 18.96 -1.11 -13.42
N ASN A 155 19.32 -1.84 -14.49
CA ASN A 155 20.38 -1.50 -15.42
C ASN A 155 19.82 -1.46 -16.85
N PHE A 156 19.04 -0.42 -17.11
CA PHE A 156 18.43 -0.19 -18.41
C PHE A 156 19.50 0.16 -19.45
N LEU A 157 19.93 -0.85 -20.22
CA LEU A 157 20.92 -0.73 -21.29
C LEU A 157 20.26 -1.04 -22.63
N PRO A 158 19.43 -0.12 -23.15
CA PRO A 158 18.60 -0.36 -24.32
C PRO A 158 19.44 -0.55 -25.57
N GLU A 159 20.60 0.09 -25.68
CA GLU A 159 21.55 -0.10 -26.78
C GLU A 159 22.12 -1.52 -26.80
N LEU A 160 22.44 -2.06 -25.62
CA LEU A 160 22.94 -3.42 -25.49
C LEU A 160 21.84 -4.45 -25.81
N VAL A 161 20.61 -4.22 -25.36
CA VAL A 161 19.43 -5.03 -25.72
C VAL A 161 19.18 -4.93 -27.23
N ASN A 162 19.25 -3.73 -27.81
CA ASN A 162 19.07 -3.47 -29.24
C ASN A 162 20.15 -4.14 -30.10
N ASN A 163 21.39 -4.23 -29.61
CA ASN A 163 22.48 -4.92 -30.30
C ASN A 163 22.19 -6.43 -30.47
N TYR A 164 21.36 -7.02 -29.61
CA TYR A 164 20.89 -8.39 -29.78
C TYR A 164 19.64 -8.48 -30.66
N GLU A 165 18.85 -7.41 -30.79
CA GLU A 165 17.58 -7.39 -31.53
C GLU A 165 17.69 -6.89 -32.99
N VAL A 166 18.57 -5.94 -33.30
CA VAL A 166 18.62 -5.20 -34.58
C VAL A 166 19.96 -5.39 -35.33
N LEU A 167 19.90 -5.33 -36.66
CA LEU A 167 21.05 -5.36 -37.58
C LEU A 167 21.89 -4.08 -37.48
N GLN A 168 23.15 -4.16 -37.05
CA GLN A 168 24.12 -3.09 -37.30
C GLN A 168 24.65 -3.20 -38.74
N GLN A 169 24.68 -2.08 -39.46
CA GLN A 169 25.17 -1.96 -40.85
C GLN A 169 26.70 -2.00 -40.94
N THR A 170 27.33 -3.05 -40.44
CA THR A 170 28.76 -3.33 -40.71
C THR A 170 28.92 -4.73 -41.32
N PRO A 171 29.85 -4.92 -42.29
CA PRO A 171 29.89 -6.13 -43.12
C PRO A 171 30.42 -7.39 -42.41
N ALA A 172 30.61 -7.36 -41.08
CA ALA A 172 31.15 -8.46 -40.30
C ALA A 172 30.07 -9.06 -39.41
N GLN A 173 29.50 -10.17 -39.87
CA GLN A 173 28.70 -11.18 -39.14
C GLN A 173 27.30 -10.77 -38.64
N HIS A 174 26.30 -11.20 -39.43
CA HIS A 174 24.88 -11.22 -39.09
C HIS A 174 24.58 -12.16 -37.90
N GLN A 175 24.44 -11.61 -36.69
CA GLN A 175 24.04 -12.35 -35.48
C GLN A 175 23.00 -11.57 -34.64
N CYS A 176 21.86 -11.20 -35.23
CA CYS A 176 20.74 -10.63 -34.46
C CYS A 176 19.58 -11.64 -34.33
N ILE A 177 18.94 -11.63 -33.16
CA ILE A 177 17.89 -12.57 -32.77
C ILE A 177 16.65 -12.42 -33.66
N ARG A 178 16.31 -11.19 -34.06
CA ARG A 178 15.13 -10.92 -34.88
C ARG A 178 15.27 -11.43 -36.32
N ALA A 179 16.48 -11.39 -36.90
CA ALA A 179 16.75 -12.03 -38.18
C ALA A 179 16.68 -13.56 -38.06
N PHE A 180 17.27 -14.12 -37.00
CA PHE A 180 17.18 -15.55 -36.73
C PHE A 180 15.74 -16.06 -36.56
N VAL A 181 14.87 -15.29 -35.91
CA VAL A 181 13.44 -15.64 -35.78
C VAL A 181 12.72 -15.60 -37.14
N LYS A 182 13.08 -14.66 -38.03
CA LYS A 182 12.47 -14.51 -39.38
C LYS A 182 13.01 -15.48 -40.43
N GLU A 183 14.27 -15.91 -40.33
CA GLU A 183 14.91 -16.85 -41.26
C GLU A 183 14.39 -18.28 -41.06
N SER A 184 13.88 -18.94 -42.11
CA SER A 184 13.33 -20.30 -42.00
C SER A 184 14.37 -21.42 -41.98
N ASP A 185 15.60 -21.15 -42.41
CA ASP A 185 16.60 -22.18 -42.77
C ASP A 185 17.65 -22.43 -41.67
N ARG A 186 17.68 -21.61 -40.61
CA ARG A 186 18.66 -21.69 -39.52
C ARG A 186 17.99 -22.08 -38.21
N ASP A 187 18.38 -23.24 -37.67
CA ASP A 187 17.79 -23.81 -36.44
C ASP A 187 18.53 -23.42 -35.15
N VAL A 188 19.79 -22.99 -35.26
CA VAL A 188 20.66 -22.67 -34.12
C VAL A 188 21.43 -21.38 -34.38
N LEU A 189 21.40 -20.46 -33.40
CA LEU A 189 22.24 -19.26 -33.35
C LEU A 189 23.21 -19.37 -32.16
N VAL A 190 24.48 -19.02 -32.35
CA VAL A 190 25.48 -19.02 -31.28
C VAL A 190 26.07 -17.62 -31.15
N ILE A 191 25.98 -17.05 -29.95
CA ILE A 191 26.52 -15.72 -29.63
C ILE A 191 27.55 -15.88 -28.50
N ARG A 192 28.74 -15.28 -28.68
CA ARG A 192 29.83 -15.33 -27.70
C ARG A 192 29.76 -14.10 -26.79
N VAL A 193 29.42 -14.30 -25.52
CA VAL A 193 29.32 -13.21 -24.53
C VAL A 193 30.01 -13.65 -23.25
N GLN A 194 31.11 -12.98 -22.89
CA GLN A 194 31.86 -13.33 -21.67
C GLN A 194 31.21 -12.77 -20.41
N ASP A 195 30.76 -11.51 -20.50
CA ASP A 195 30.20 -10.80 -19.36
C ASP A 195 28.92 -11.51 -18.83
N PRO A 196 28.86 -11.81 -17.52
CA PRO A 196 27.71 -12.48 -16.92
C PRO A 196 26.40 -11.69 -17.04
N PHE A 197 26.46 -10.36 -16.99
CA PHE A 197 25.30 -9.49 -17.03
C PHE A 197 24.77 -9.34 -18.46
N GLN A 198 25.64 -9.17 -19.45
CA GLN A 198 25.26 -9.21 -20.87
C GLN A 198 24.64 -10.56 -21.27
N ARG A 199 25.13 -11.67 -20.70
CA ARG A 199 24.51 -12.99 -20.88
C ARG A 199 23.11 -13.07 -20.28
N LEU A 200 22.90 -12.52 -19.08
CA LEU A 200 21.58 -12.44 -18.46
C LEU A 200 20.59 -11.68 -19.35
N LEU A 201 21.02 -10.54 -19.90
CA LEU A 201 20.22 -9.74 -20.84
C LEU A 201 19.91 -10.51 -22.13
N LEU A 202 20.91 -11.19 -22.70
CA LEU A 202 20.74 -12.03 -23.88
C LEU A 202 19.70 -13.14 -23.66
N HIS A 203 19.71 -13.77 -22.48
CA HIS A 203 18.69 -14.76 -22.08
C HIS A 203 17.29 -14.12 -22.01
N GLY A 204 17.16 -12.93 -21.43
CA GLY A 204 15.88 -12.20 -21.38
C GLY A 204 15.31 -11.81 -22.75
N VAL A 205 16.17 -11.38 -23.68
CA VAL A 205 15.78 -11.10 -25.07
C VAL A 205 15.28 -12.37 -25.74
N CYS A 206 15.97 -13.50 -25.53
CA CYS A 206 15.51 -14.79 -26.05
C CYS A 206 14.13 -15.17 -25.49
N GLU A 207 13.90 -15.00 -24.19
CA GLU A 207 12.62 -15.31 -23.53
C GLU A 207 11.47 -14.45 -24.04
N PHE A 208 11.72 -13.15 -24.27
CA PHE A 208 10.75 -12.23 -24.84
C PHE A 208 10.24 -12.70 -26.21
N TYR A 209 11.16 -13.16 -27.08
CA TYR A 209 10.83 -13.74 -28.38
C TYR A 209 10.45 -15.23 -28.34
N ASN A 210 10.24 -15.79 -27.14
CA ASN A 210 9.87 -17.19 -26.92
C ASN A 210 10.89 -18.22 -27.45
N LEU A 211 12.18 -17.89 -27.40
CA LEU A 211 13.30 -18.76 -27.78
C LEU A 211 13.88 -19.50 -26.56
N ILE A 212 14.60 -20.59 -26.81
CA ILE A 212 15.38 -21.30 -25.78
C ILE A 212 16.83 -20.86 -25.91
N SER A 213 17.46 -20.50 -24.79
CA SER A 213 18.86 -20.08 -24.75
C SER A 213 19.63 -20.81 -23.64
N VAL A 214 20.80 -21.36 -23.97
CA VAL A 214 21.65 -22.12 -23.04
C VAL A 214 23.10 -21.65 -23.18
N THR A 215 23.72 -21.24 -22.07
CA THR A 215 25.14 -20.84 -22.08
C THR A 215 26.04 -21.99 -21.62
N THR A 216 27.04 -22.32 -22.42
CA THR A 216 28.11 -23.29 -22.10
C THR A 216 29.47 -22.59 -22.01
N SER A 217 30.44 -23.27 -21.39
CA SER A 217 31.82 -22.79 -21.28
C SER A 217 32.71 -23.74 -22.06
N GLU A 218 33.44 -23.24 -23.04
CA GLU A 218 34.38 -24.01 -23.82
C GLU A 218 35.78 -23.43 -23.61
N THR A 219 36.79 -24.29 -23.51
CA THR A 219 38.19 -23.90 -23.33
C THR A 219 38.87 -23.82 -24.69
N GLU A 220 39.17 -22.61 -25.15
CA GLU A 220 39.91 -22.36 -26.39
C GLU A 220 41.33 -21.88 -25.98
N GLY A 221 42.26 -22.82 -25.79
CA GLY A 221 43.60 -22.55 -25.23
C GLY A 221 43.59 -22.26 -23.72
N ASN A 222 44.39 -21.27 -23.27
CA ASN A 222 44.49 -20.86 -21.85
C ASN A 222 43.37 -19.92 -21.37
N LYS A 223 42.33 -19.67 -22.17
CA LYS A 223 41.20 -18.79 -21.81
C LYS A 223 39.86 -19.54 -21.97
N ALA A 224 39.04 -19.48 -20.93
CA ALA A 224 37.67 -20.00 -20.98
C ALA A 224 36.76 -19.02 -21.72
N VAL A 225 36.08 -19.48 -22.76
CA VAL A 225 35.16 -18.70 -23.59
C VAL A 225 33.73 -19.17 -23.31
N LYS A 226 32.86 -18.26 -22.88
CA LYS A 226 31.42 -18.50 -22.72
C LYS A 226 30.68 -18.30 -24.04
N MET A 227 29.83 -19.26 -24.42
CA MET A 227 29.00 -19.20 -25.63
C MET A 227 27.54 -19.52 -25.31
N THR A 228 26.61 -18.71 -25.82
CA THR A 228 25.17 -18.91 -25.65
C THR A 228 24.57 -19.46 -26.93
N ARG A 229 24.06 -20.69 -26.86
CA ARG A 229 23.35 -21.37 -27.94
C ARG A 229 21.85 -21.09 -27.84
N ILE A 230 21.26 -20.61 -28.93
CA ILE A 230 19.86 -20.18 -29.01
C ILE A 230 19.14 -21.04 -30.05
N THR A 231 17.99 -21.59 -29.69
CA THR A 231 17.18 -22.48 -30.55
C THR A 231 15.70 -22.09 -30.53
N LYS A 232 14.99 -22.41 -31.62
CA LYS A 232 13.55 -22.18 -31.76
C LYS A 232 12.75 -23.30 -31.08
N LYS A 233 11.62 -22.97 -30.46
CA LYS A 233 10.71 -23.98 -29.88
C LYS A 233 9.91 -24.67 -30.99
N LYS A 234 9.81 -26.00 -30.95
CA LYS A 234 9.23 -26.84 -32.03
C LYS A 234 7.70 -26.88 -32.13
N ALA A 235 6.94 -26.03 -31.42
CA ALA A 235 5.49 -26.02 -31.53
C ALA A 235 4.88 -24.67 -31.10
N GLY A 236 4.04 -24.10 -31.97
CA GLY A 236 3.24 -22.89 -31.73
C GLY A 236 3.63 -21.76 -32.66
N SER A 237 2.69 -21.27 -33.47
CA SER A 237 2.88 -20.05 -34.27
C SER A 237 3.26 -18.90 -33.35
N THR A 238 4.49 -18.43 -33.45
CA THR A 238 4.93 -17.24 -32.71
C THR A 238 4.40 -16.02 -33.44
N ASP A 239 3.27 -15.46 -32.98
CA ASP A 239 2.95 -14.07 -33.26
C ASP A 239 4.08 -13.24 -32.65
N LEU A 240 5.00 -12.77 -33.50
CA LEU A 240 6.05 -11.88 -33.02
C LEU A 240 5.39 -10.59 -32.54
N PRO A 241 5.75 -10.10 -31.36
CA PRO A 241 5.33 -8.77 -30.97
C PRO A 241 5.86 -7.78 -32.03
N ASN A 242 4.97 -6.92 -32.55
CA ASN A 242 5.35 -5.89 -33.51
C ASN A 242 6.31 -4.86 -32.89
N ILE A 243 6.27 -4.70 -31.57
CA ILE A 243 7.16 -3.87 -30.76
C ILE A 243 8.32 -4.72 -30.21
N THR A 244 9.56 -4.25 -30.34
CA THR A 244 10.75 -4.96 -29.81
C THR A 244 10.83 -4.85 -28.29
N LEU A 245 11.65 -5.68 -27.63
CA LEU A 245 11.87 -5.54 -26.19
C LEU A 245 12.52 -4.19 -25.90
N CYS A 246 13.51 -3.78 -26.70
CA CYS A 246 14.15 -2.48 -26.59
C CYS A 246 13.12 -1.34 -26.70
N ASP A 247 12.25 -1.37 -27.73
CA ASP A 247 11.24 -0.34 -27.94
C ASP A 247 10.18 -0.37 -26.83
N PHE A 248 9.74 -1.55 -26.38
CA PHE A 248 8.82 -1.68 -25.25
C PHE A 248 9.40 -1.13 -23.95
N LEU A 249 10.67 -1.44 -23.68
CA LEU A 249 11.39 -0.96 -22.50
C LEU A 249 11.61 0.55 -22.55
N LYS A 250 11.96 1.11 -23.72
CA LYS A 250 12.02 2.56 -23.96
C LYS A 250 10.67 3.21 -23.74
N MET A 251 9.60 2.66 -24.33
CA MET A 251 8.23 3.17 -24.16
C MET A 251 7.75 3.12 -22.70
N ALA A 252 8.12 2.09 -21.94
CA ALA A 252 7.76 1.96 -20.53
C ALA A 252 8.54 2.93 -19.63
N LYS A 253 9.80 3.22 -19.96
CA LYS A 253 10.68 4.10 -19.16
C LYS A 253 10.45 5.59 -19.45
N GLU A 254 10.20 5.93 -20.72
CA GLU A 254 10.24 7.32 -21.20
C GLU A 254 8.85 7.96 -21.34
N GLY A 255 7.76 7.23 -21.04
CA GLY A 255 6.40 7.75 -21.00
C GLY A 255 5.89 8.37 -22.33
N SER A 256 6.62 8.23 -23.43
CA SER A 256 6.33 8.89 -24.71
C SER A 256 6.67 7.99 -25.91
N CYS A 257 5.85 8.06 -26.97
CA CYS A 257 6.06 7.36 -28.24
C CYS A 257 7.06 8.14 -29.13
N TYR A 258 8.00 7.45 -29.77
CA TYR A 258 8.76 8.00 -30.91
C TYR A 258 7.87 8.10 -32.17
N PRO A 259 8.11 9.06 -33.08
CA PRO A 259 7.17 9.44 -34.12
C PRO A 259 7.36 8.58 -35.38
N ASP A 260 6.51 7.55 -35.51
CA ASP A 260 5.90 7.18 -36.80
C ASP A 260 4.79 6.12 -36.69
N VAL A 261 4.45 5.65 -35.49
CA VAL A 261 3.27 4.78 -35.32
C VAL A 261 2.52 5.14 -34.02
N CYS A 262 1.26 5.55 -34.18
CA CYS A 262 0.23 5.63 -33.14
C CYS A 262 0.37 6.69 -32.03
N THR A 263 -0.09 7.87 -32.40
CA THR A 263 -0.85 8.85 -31.62
C THR A 263 -1.91 8.29 -30.64
N ASN A 264 -1.56 7.94 -29.40
CA ASN A 264 -2.54 7.75 -28.33
C ASN A 264 -1.99 8.03 -26.91
N LYS A 265 -2.67 8.92 -26.17
CA LYS A 265 -2.42 9.27 -24.76
C LYS A 265 -2.81 8.16 -23.75
N SER A 266 -3.00 6.91 -24.20
CA SER A 266 -3.45 5.76 -23.39
C SER A 266 -2.33 4.76 -23.05
N MET A 267 -1.06 5.12 -23.28
CA MET A 267 0.11 4.30 -22.92
C MET A 267 0.86 4.81 -21.68
N THR A 268 0.69 6.08 -21.32
CA THR A 268 1.20 6.67 -20.07
C THR A 268 0.56 6.06 -18.82
N GLU A 269 -0.73 5.70 -18.89
CA GLU A 269 -1.43 4.98 -17.81
C GLU A 269 -0.84 3.58 -17.57
N LEU A 270 -0.24 2.95 -18.58
CA LEU A 270 0.42 1.63 -18.47
C LEU A 270 1.89 1.73 -18.04
N GLY A 271 2.61 2.80 -18.41
CA GLY A 271 3.98 3.05 -17.96
C GLY A 271 4.09 3.25 -16.45
N ASN A 272 3.11 3.96 -15.86
CA ASN A 272 3.00 4.13 -14.41
C ASN A 272 2.74 2.81 -13.68
N VAL A 273 2.12 1.82 -14.33
CA VAL A 273 1.88 0.48 -13.77
C VAL A 273 3.09 -0.46 -13.99
N LEU A 274 4.02 -0.12 -14.91
CA LEU A 274 5.13 -1.01 -15.28
C LEU A 274 6.48 -0.68 -14.60
N PHE A 275 6.70 0.56 -14.17
CA PHE A 275 7.91 1.01 -13.45
C PHE A 275 7.72 1.20 -11.93
N LEU A 276 6.52 1.02 -11.39
CA LEU A 276 6.22 1.05 -9.94
C LEU A 276 6.07 -0.36 -9.37
N GLY A 277 7.16 -1.12 -9.34
CA GLY A 277 7.18 -2.38 -8.59
C GLY A 277 7.30 -2.13 -7.09
N ALA A 278 6.17 -2.26 -6.36
CA ALA A 278 6.03 -2.46 -4.90
C ALA A 278 5.98 -1.25 -3.95
N LEU A 279 5.81 -0.02 -4.45
CA LEU A 279 5.69 1.16 -3.56
C LEU A 279 4.22 1.58 -3.44
N VAL A 280 3.57 1.25 -2.32
CA VAL A 280 2.23 1.80 -2.02
C VAL A 280 2.40 3.30 -1.79
N ARG A 281 1.65 4.13 -2.52
CA ARG A 281 1.71 5.59 -2.40
C ARG A 281 0.52 6.11 -1.59
N PRO A 282 0.64 6.16 -0.26
CA PRO A 282 -0.41 6.71 0.59
C PRO A 282 -0.64 8.19 0.28
N ARG A 283 -1.89 8.61 0.44
CA ARG A 283 -2.29 10.01 0.53
C ARG A 283 -2.97 10.25 1.85
N MET A 284 -2.57 11.29 2.57
CA MET A 284 -3.36 11.75 3.71
C MET A 284 -4.35 12.79 3.21
N VAL A 285 -5.63 12.55 3.48
CA VAL A 285 -6.73 13.41 3.05
C VAL A 285 -7.57 13.74 4.27
N ASP A 286 -7.76 15.03 4.51
CA ASP A 286 -8.66 15.53 5.53
C ASP A 286 -10.07 15.61 4.93
N ALA A 287 -10.99 14.78 5.41
CA ALA A 287 -12.39 14.73 4.98
C ALA A 287 -13.30 15.62 5.85
N PHE A 288 -14.43 16.05 5.29
CA PHE A 288 -15.40 16.97 5.90
C PHE A 288 -14.82 18.35 6.26
N THR A 289 -13.87 18.81 5.45
CA THR A 289 -13.23 20.12 5.54
C THR A 289 -12.78 20.61 4.16
N ASP A 290 -12.65 21.93 3.99
CA ASP A 290 -11.92 22.57 2.88
C ASP A 290 -10.61 23.23 3.32
N THR A 291 -10.26 23.09 4.58
CA THR A 291 -9.03 23.60 5.19
C THR A 291 -8.19 22.44 5.72
N ALA A 292 -6.90 22.45 5.42
CA ALA A 292 -5.94 21.48 5.95
C ALA A 292 -5.88 21.51 7.49
N PHE A 293 -5.58 20.36 8.09
CA PHE A 293 -5.47 20.15 9.54
C PHE A 293 -6.79 20.29 10.31
N LYS A 294 -7.92 20.35 9.59
CA LYS A 294 -9.28 20.26 10.11
C LYS A 294 -9.95 18.99 9.59
N GLY A 295 -11.23 18.78 9.92
CA GLY A 295 -11.95 17.58 9.50
C GLY A 295 -11.33 16.31 10.06
N ASN A 296 -11.54 15.20 9.36
CA ASN A 296 -11.10 13.88 9.76
C ASN A 296 -10.03 13.32 8.81
N PRO A 297 -8.78 13.14 9.26
CA PRO A 297 -7.71 12.62 8.42
C PRO A 297 -7.91 11.13 8.14
N ALA A 298 -7.76 10.73 6.88
CA ALA A 298 -7.64 9.34 6.48
C ALA A 298 -6.42 9.14 5.58
N ALA A 299 -5.72 8.02 5.77
CA ALA A 299 -4.71 7.56 4.82
C ALA A 299 -5.40 6.75 3.71
N VAL A 300 -5.20 7.12 2.46
CA VAL A 300 -5.75 6.47 1.27
C VAL A 300 -4.62 5.76 0.54
N CYS A 301 -4.69 4.44 0.47
CA CYS A 301 -3.69 3.58 -0.16
C CYS A 301 -4.29 2.91 -1.40
N LEU A 302 -3.83 3.28 -2.59
CA LEU A 302 -4.16 2.55 -3.81
C LEU A 302 -3.22 1.35 -3.97
N LEU A 303 -3.80 0.15 -3.99
CA LEU A 303 -3.09 -1.12 -4.09
C LEU A 303 -3.21 -1.69 -5.51
N GLU A 304 -2.12 -2.28 -6.00
CA GLU A 304 -2.09 -2.99 -7.28
C GLU A 304 -2.59 -4.44 -7.17
N GLU A 305 -2.41 -5.04 -5.99
CA GLU A 305 -2.80 -6.40 -5.66
C GLU A 305 -3.37 -6.44 -4.24
N GLU A 306 -4.18 -7.47 -3.96
CA GLU A 306 -4.67 -7.70 -2.60
C GLU A 306 -3.50 -7.98 -1.65
N LYS A 307 -3.51 -7.30 -0.51
CA LYS A 307 -2.60 -7.56 0.61
C LYS A 307 -3.35 -8.32 1.69
N ASP A 308 -2.63 -9.14 2.44
CA ASP A 308 -3.21 -9.88 3.56
C ASP A 308 -3.59 -8.96 4.72
N ASP A 309 -4.56 -9.41 5.52
CA ASP A 309 -5.14 -8.62 6.60
C ASP A 309 -4.10 -8.17 7.64
N LYS A 310 -3.06 -8.99 7.87
CA LYS A 310 -2.01 -8.64 8.83
C LYS A 310 -1.16 -7.48 8.30
N TRP A 311 -0.86 -7.47 7.01
CA TRP A 311 -0.17 -6.34 6.37
C TRP A 311 -1.02 -5.07 6.43
N LEU A 312 -2.30 -5.15 6.04
CA LEU A 312 -3.23 -4.02 6.08
C LEU A 312 -3.38 -3.43 7.49
N GLN A 313 -3.51 -4.30 8.50
CA GLN A 313 -3.59 -3.87 9.90
C GLN A 313 -2.28 -3.23 10.38
N SER A 314 -1.12 -3.78 10.00
CA SER A 314 0.18 -3.24 10.41
C SER A 314 0.41 -1.84 9.83
N VAL A 315 0.04 -1.62 8.58
CA VAL A 315 0.15 -0.30 7.94
C VAL A 315 -0.83 0.70 8.55
N ALA A 316 -2.05 0.28 8.89
CA ALA A 316 -3.01 1.15 9.56
C ALA A 316 -2.54 1.57 10.96
N ALA A 317 -1.95 0.63 11.71
CA ALA A 317 -1.32 0.90 13.00
C ALA A 317 -0.12 1.86 12.89
N GLU A 318 0.69 1.73 11.84
CA GLU A 318 1.84 2.63 11.59
C GLU A 318 1.39 4.08 11.32
N PHE A 319 0.32 4.28 10.54
CA PHE A 319 -0.23 5.62 10.33
C PHE A 319 -0.86 6.21 11.59
N ASN A 320 -1.46 5.37 12.43
CA ASN A 320 -2.13 5.76 13.67
C ASN A 320 -3.12 6.93 13.50
N LEU A 321 -3.81 6.96 12.36
CA LEU A 321 -4.93 7.87 12.09
C LEU A 321 -6.24 7.22 12.51
N SER A 322 -7.35 7.96 12.42
CA SER A 322 -8.69 7.39 12.60
C SER A 322 -8.84 6.15 11.71
N GLU A 323 -8.61 6.31 10.40
CA GLU A 323 -8.70 5.20 9.46
C GLU A 323 -7.65 5.28 8.36
N THR A 324 -7.15 4.10 8.00
CA THR A 324 -6.46 3.85 6.73
C THR A 324 -7.39 3.06 5.83
N CYS A 325 -7.62 3.56 4.62
CA CYS A 325 -8.42 2.89 3.62
C CYS A 325 -7.58 2.40 2.44
N TYR A 326 -7.95 1.22 1.96
CA TYR A 326 -7.24 0.51 0.90
C TYR A 326 -8.15 0.35 -0.29
N LEU A 327 -7.71 0.86 -1.43
CA LEU A 327 -8.41 0.81 -2.71
C LEU A 327 -7.75 -0.22 -3.60
N ILE A 328 -8.54 -1.11 -4.19
CA ILE A 328 -8.10 -1.99 -5.27
C ILE A 328 -9.01 -1.80 -6.49
N PRO A 329 -8.48 -1.45 -7.67
CA PRO A 329 -9.30 -1.36 -8.89
C PRO A 329 -9.95 -2.70 -9.22
N LEU A 330 -11.26 -2.72 -9.49
CA LEU A 330 -11.95 -3.92 -9.96
C LEU A 330 -12.07 -3.87 -11.49
N ILE A 331 -11.77 -4.99 -12.15
CA ILE A 331 -11.88 -5.11 -13.60
C ILE A 331 -13.37 -5.21 -13.96
N GLU A 332 -13.88 -4.21 -14.67
CA GLU A 332 -15.28 -4.15 -15.07
C GLU A 332 -15.45 -4.10 -16.61
N PRO A 333 -16.59 -4.56 -17.15
CA PRO A 333 -16.92 -4.42 -18.56
C PRO A 333 -16.96 -2.94 -18.99
N ALA A 334 -16.73 -2.69 -20.28
CA ALA A 334 -16.91 -1.36 -20.84
C ALA A 334 -18.36 -0.87 -20.62
N ASN A 335 -18.51 0.38 -20.16
CA ASN A 335 -19.77 1.11 -19.89
C ASN A 335 -20.41 0.99 -18.49
N THR A 336 -19.71 0.49 -17.47
CA THR A 336 -20.15 0.64 -16.07
C THR A 336 -19.43 1.80 -15.37
N ASN A 337 -19.96 2.22 -14.21
CA ASN A 337 -19.25 3.15 -13.34
C ASN A 337 -17.93 2.51 -12.88
N PRO A 338 -16.86 3.29 -12.68
CA PRO A 338 -15.61 2.77 -12.14
C PRO A 338 -15.86 2.20 -10.74
N ARG A 339 -15.43 0.95 -10.56
CA ARG A 339 -15.61 0.22 -9.29
C ARG A 339 -14.27 -0.11 -8.64
N PHE A 340 -14.21 0.06 -7.33
CA PHE A 340 -13.04 -0.27 -6.52
C PHE A 340 -13.46 -1.15 -5.33
N GLY A 341 -12.63 -2.14 -4.98
CA GLY A 341 -12.70 -2.75 -3.66
C GLY A 341 -12.20 -1.73 -2.64
N LEU A 342 -12.92 -1.57 -1.54
CA LEU A 342 -12.59 -0.63 -0.48
C LEU A 342 -12.70 -1.32 0.88
N ARG A 343 -11.61 -1.24 1.65
CA ARG A 343 -11.50 -1.74 3.02
C ARG A 343 -10.99 -0.63 3.93
N TRP A 344 -11.40 -0.64 5.20
CA TRP A 344 -11.00 0.37 6.18
C TRP A 344 -10.49 -0.28 7.44
N PHE A 345 -9.35 0.20 7.91
CA PHE A 345 -8.71 -0.29 9.11
C PHE A 345 -8.45 0.88 10.04
N THR A 346 -8.89 0.71 11.28
CA THR A 346 -8.43 1.51 12.42
C THR A 346 -7.04 1.01 12.82
N PRO A 347 -6.35 1.66 13.77
CA PRO A 347 -5.07 1.15 14.27
C PRO A 347 -5.14 -0.26 14.89
N VAL A 348 -6.33 -0.73 15.28
CA VAL A 348 -6.49 -1.99 16.02
C VAL A 348 -7.35 -3.05 15.32
N ASP A 349 -8.28 -2.68 14.44
CA ASP A 349 -9.19 -3.62 13.77
C ASP A 349 -9.73 -3.10 12.43
N GLU A 350 -10.22 -4.01 11.58
CA GLU A 350 -10.98 -3.69 10.36
C GLU A 350 -12.42 -3.28 10.72
N VAL A 351 -12.94 -2.23 10.08
CA VAL A 351 -14.33 -1.79 10.28
C VAL A 351 -15.18 -2.06 9.03
N ASP A 352 -16.43 -2.46 9.22
CA ASP A 352 -17.34 -2.80 8.12
C ASP A 352 -17.80 -1.58 7.31
N LEU A 353 -17.74 -0.38 7.89
CA LEU A 353 -18.22 0.86 7.27
C LEU A 353 -17.51 2.09 7.85
N CYS A 354 -16.97 2.96 6.99
CA CYS A 354 -16.41 4.25 7.41
C CYS A 354 -16.75 5.39 6.44
N GLY A 355 -17.38 6.45 6.95
CA GLY A 355 -17.83 7.58 6.13
C GLY A 355 -16.70 8.48 5.62
N HIS A 356 -15.88 9.02 6.53
CA HIS A 356 -14.86 10.01 6.18
C HIS A 356 -13.74 9.41 5.30
N ALA A 357 -13.31 8.17 5.58
CA ALA A 357 -12.31 7.49 4.76
C ALA A 357 -12.85 7.10 3.37
N THR A 358 -14.15 6.83 3.23
CA THR A 358 -14.80 6.69 1.91
C THR A 358 -14.82 8.02 1.17
N LEU A 359 -15.10 9.12 1.87
CA LEU A 359 -15.07 10.46 1.29
C LEU A 359 -13.66 10.83 0.82
N ALA A 360 -12.65 10.53 1.64
CA ALA A 360 -11.23 10.70 1.33
C ALA A 360 -10.81 9.87 0.10
N ALA A 361 -11.20 8.59 0.03
CA ALA A 361 -10.96 7.73 -1.11
C ALA A 361 -11.58 8.28 -2.41
N ALA A 362 -12.85 8.71 -2.35
CA ALA A 362 -13.50 9.34 -3.49
C ALA A 362 -12.82 10.65 -3.89
N HIS A 363 -12.41 11.48 -2.93
CA HIS A 363 -11.69 12.72 -3.19
C HIS A 363 -10.37 12.45 -3.90
N PHE A 364 -9.60 11.47 -3.43
CA PHE A 364 -8.37 11.01 -4.08
C PHE A 364 -8.63 10.59 -5.53
N LEU A 365 -9.61 9.72 -5.78
CA LEU A 365 -9.93 9.24 -7.13
C LEU A 365 -10.37 10.37 -8.07
N PHE A 366 -11.22 11.30 -7.60
CA PHE A 366 -11.69 12.43 -8.40
C PHE A 366 -10.61 13.50 -8.65
N SER A 367 -9.83 13.87 -7.64
CA SER A 367 -8.86 14.98 -7.72
C SER A 367 -7.63 14.62 -8.55
N TYR A 368 -7.20 13.36 -8.52
CA TYR A 368 -6.06 12.87 -9.30
C TYR A 368 -6.45 12.36 -10.70
N GLY A 369 -7.73 12.49 -11.09
CA GLY A 369 -8.20 12.13 -12.43
C GLY A 369 -8.14 10.63 -12.73
N LEU A 370 -8.14 9.78 -11.69
CA LEU A 370 -8.14 8.32 -11.82
C LEU A 370 -9.49 7.79 -12.29
N VAL A 371 -10.55 8.60 -12.17
CA VAL A 371 -11.87 8.35 -12.74
C VAL A 371 -12.32 9.52 -13.61
N LYS A 372 -13.08 9.22 -14.67
CA LYS A 372 -13.60 10.22 -15.63
C LYS A 372 -15.09 10.53 -15.44
N THR A 373 -15.77 9.74 -14.61
CA THR A 373 -17.18 9.88 -14.26
C THR A 373 -17.33 10.70 -12.98
N ASP A 374 -18.52 11.25 -12.75
CA ASP A 374 -18.87 11.93 -11.50
C ASP A 374 -19.41 10.95 -10.44
N THR A 375 -19.36 9.64 -10.70
CA THR A 375 -19.85 8.60 -9.79
C THR A 375 -18.83 7.47 -9.70
N ILE A 376 -18.57 7.02 -8.48
CA ILE A 376 -17.69 5.89 -8.14
C ILE A 376 -18.50 4.89 -7.31
N GLU A 377 -18.29 3.61 -7.58
CA GLU A 377 -18.84 2.52 -6.78
C GLU A 377 -17.73 1.85 -5.96
N PHE A 378 -17.98 1.64 -4.67
CA PHE A 378 -17.06 0.94 -3.79
C PHE A 378 -17.69 -0.38 -3.35
N SER A 379 -17.01 -1.49 -3.66
CA SER A 379 -17.37 -2.82 -3.16
C SER A 379 -16.73 -3.02 -1.79
N THR A 380 -17.57 -3.18 -0.76
CA THR A 380 -17.14 -3.20 0.65
C THR A 380 -17.80 -4.37 1.40
N ARG A 381 -17.38 -4.65 2.63
CA ARG A 381 -18.02 -5.66 3.51
C ARG A 381 -19.50 -5.34 3.80
N SER A 382 -19.86 -4.06 3.80
CA SER A 382 -21.23 -3.57 3.96
C SER A 382 -22.01 -3.48 2.63
N GLY A 383 -21.50 -4.07 1.54
CA GLY A 383 -22.10 -3.99 0.21
C GLY A 383 -21.57 -2.83 -0.62
N ILE A 384 -22.35 -2.40 -1.62
CA ILE A 384 -21.92 -1.36 -2.55
C ILE A 384 -22.22 0.02 -1.96
N LEU A 385 -21.20 0.86 -1.85
CA LEU A 385 -21.33 2.28 -1.53
C LEU A 385 -21.14 3.12 -2.78
N ILE A 386 -21.87 4.23 -2.87
CA ILE A 386 -21.81 5.14 -4.02
C ILE A 386 -21.30 6.49 -3.54
N ALA A 387 -20.27 7.00 -4.23
CA ALA A 387 -19.79 8.36 -4.07
C ALA A 387 -20.06 9.17 -5.33
N LYS A 388 -20.70 10.34 -5.18
CA LYS A 388 -21.02 11.24 -6.28
C LYS A 388 -20.34 12.58 -6.11
N LYS A 389 -19.75 13.06 -7.19
CA LYS A 389 -19.22 14.42 -7.28
C LYS A 389 -20.37 15.39 -7.51
N VAL A 390 -20.60 16.30 -6.57
CA VAL A 390 -21.68 17.28 -6.61
C VAL A 390 -21.07 18.68 -6.75
N PRO A 391 -21.30 19.39 -7.87
CA PRO A 391 -20.80 20.75 -8.04
C PRO A 391 -21.41 21.68 -6.98
N GLU A 392 -20.60 22.57 -6.39
CA GLU A 392 -21.15 23.56 -5.47
C GLU A 392 -21.81 24.72 -6.24
N PRO A 393 -22.94 25.25 -5.75
CA PRO A 393 -23.54 26.45 -6.32
C PRO A 393 -22.56 27.62 -6.23
N LYS A 394 -22.50 28.45 -7.27
CA LYS A 394 -21.67 29.65 -7.30
C LYS A 394 -22.03 30.53 -6.09
N VAL A 395 -21.05 30.82 -5.24
CA VAL A 395 -21.18 31.94 -4.30
C VAL A 395 -21.05 33.20 -5.15
N SER A 396 -22.18 33.85 -5.42
CA SER A 396 -22.26 35.06 -6.24
C SER A 396 -21.35 36.14 -5.64
N ASN A 397 -20.19 36.37 -6.26
CA ASN A 397 -19.46 37.66 -6.34
C ASN A 397 -18.13 37.59 -7.14
N SER A 398 -17.68 36.43 -7.64
CA SER A 398 -16.53 36.36 -8.55
C SER A 398 -16.96 36.29 -10.02
N GLN A 399 -16.45 37.23 -10.83
CA GLN A 399 -16.72 37.39 -12.26
C GLN A 399 -15.93 36.39 -13.14
N ASP A 400 -15.50 35.26 -12.55
CA ASP A 400 -14.80 34.17 -13.23
C ASP A 400 -15.76 33.00 -13.41
N ASP A 401 -15.92 32.56 -14.67
CA ASP A 401 -17.00 31.68 -15.10
C ASP A 401 -16.76 30.19 -14.83
N TRP A 402 -15.82 29.84 -13.95
CA TRP A 402 -15.48 28.45 -13.62
C TRP A 402 -16.08 28.02 -12.27
N PRO A 403 -16.65 26.80 -12.15
CA PRO A 403 -17.10 26.28 -10.85
C PRO A 403 -15.96 26.25 -9.83
N THR A 404 -16.13 26.92 -8.67
CA THR A 404 -15.08 27.13 -7.66
C THR A 404 -14.81 25.93 -6.75
N GLY A 405 -15.42 24.77 -7.03
CA GLY A 405 -15.20 23.54 -6.27
C GLY A 405 -16.30 22.51 -6.43
N TYR A 406 -16.13 21.36 -5.78
CA TYR A 406 -17.13 20.31 -5.66
C TYR A 406 -17.18 19.77 -4.24
N SER A 407 -18.32 19.19 -3.89
CA SER A 407 -18.48 18.35 -2.71
C SER A 407 -18.65 16.90 -3.14
N ILE A 408 -18.45 15.98 -2.21
CA ILE A 408 -18.68 14.56 -2.43
C ILE A 408 -19.87 14.15 -1.60
N GLU A 409 -20.88 13.59 -2.26
CA GLU A 409 -22.03 12.96 -1.64
C GLU A 409 -21.78 11.46 -1.50
N LEU A 410 -21.97 10.95 -0.29
CA LEU A 410 -21.99 9.54 0.04
C LEU A 410 -23.40 9.14 0.44
N ASP A 411 -23.83 7.97 0.01
CA ASP A 411 -25.18 7.48 0.27
C ASP A 411 -25.14 6.27 1.24
N PHE A 412 -25.68 6.45 2.44
CA PHE A 412 -25.67 5.45 3.51
C PHE A 412 -27.08 5.05 3.98
N PRO A 413 -27.26 3.83 4.52
CA PRO A 413 -28.50 3.45 5.18
C PRO A 413 -28.71 4.27 6.47
N VAL A 414 -29.97 4.53 6.80
CA VAL A 414 -30.34 5.09 8.11
C VAL A 414 -29.94 4.12 9.23
N VAL A 415 -29.33 4.65 10.29
CA VAL A 415 -29.08 3.91 11.53
C VAL A 415 -30.25 4.17 12.48
N GLN A 416 -30.89 3.09 12.94
CA GLN A 416 -32.06 3.20 13.82
C GLN A 416 -31.63 3.54 15.24
N VAL A 417 -32.48 4.28 15.95
CA VAL A 417 -32.24 4.74 17.33
C VAL A 417 -33.39 4.22 18.20
N ALA A 418 -33.06 3.52 19.27
CA ALA A 418 -34.01 2.93 20.22
C ALA A 418 -33.78 3.48 21.63
N GLU A 419 -34.85 3.53 22.44
CA GLU A 419 -34.75 3.94 23.84
C GLU A 419 -33.94 2.93 24.66
N THR A 420 -33.05 3.43 25.52
CA THR A 420 -32.22 2.61 26.42
C THR A 420 -32.82 2.57 27.83
N ASN A 421 -32.53 1.51 28.58
CA ASN A 421 -32.92 1.39 29.98
C ASN A 421 -32.22 2.44 30.87
N PHE A 422 -32.98 3.08 31.74
CA PHE A 422 -32.50 4.16 32.63
C PHE A 422 -31.35 3.77 33.59
N ASN A 423 -31.09 2.48 33.80
CA ASN A 423 -30.05 2.02 34.73
C ASN A 423 -28.63 2.39 34.27
N ASP A 424 -28.41 2.60 32.97
CA ASP A 424 -27.10 2.94 32.42
C ASP A 424 -26.83 4.45 32.44
N VAL A 425 -27.85 5.27 32.70
CA VAL A 425 -27.79 6.75 32.67
C VAL A 425 -26.77 7.31 33.65
N LEU A 426 -26.68 6.74 34.85
CA LEU A 426 -25.72 7.18 35.87
C LEU A 426 -24.27 6.87 35.46
N ALA A 427 -24.03 5.69 34.88
CA ALA A 427 -22.71 5.30 34.40
C ALA A 427 -22.26 6.16 33.22
N ILE A 428 -23.19 6.44 32.30
CA ILE A 428 -22.96 7.28 31.12
C ILE A 428 -22.75 8.76 31.51
N SER A 429 -23.58 9.31 32.39
CA SER A 429 -23.40 10.70 32.86
C SER A 429 -22.05 10.87 33.58
N LYS A 430 -21.64 9.86 34.36
CA LYS A 430 -20.30 9.84 34.98
C LYS A 430 -19.18 9.79 33.94
N SER A 431 -19.34 8.98 32.88
CA SER A 431 -18.33 8.92 31.80
C SER A 431 -18.25 10.22 31.00
N LEU A 432 -19.29 11.05 31.00
CA LEU A 432 -19.27 12.42 30.47
C LEU A 432 -18.87 13.48 31.51
N ASN A 433 -18.25 13.08 32.62
CA ASN A 433 -17.80 13.96 33.70
C ASN A 433 -18.93 14.83 34.30
N GLY A 434 -20.13 14.26 34.42
CA GLY A 434 -21.28 14.94 35.04
C GLY A 434 -22.01 15.91 34.11
N ALA A 435 -21.82 15.81 32.79
CA ALA A 435 -22.61 16.56 31.82
C ALA A 435 -24.12 16.36 32.04
N SER A 436 -24.90 17.42 31.80
CA SER A 436 -26.35 17.37 31.90
C SER A 436 -26.92 16.60 30.73
N VAL A 437 -27.53 15.44 31.00
CA VAL A 437 -28.09 14.57 29.95
C VAL A 437 -29.60 14.76 29.87
N VAL A 438 -30.11 15.02 28.66
CA VAL A 438 -31.54 15.22 28.40
C VAL A 438 -32.22 13.92 27.99
N GLU A 439 -31.66 13.23 27.00
CA GLU A 439 -32.19 11.97 26.46
C GLU A 439 -31.03 11.01 26.19
N ILE A 440 -31.26 9.70 26.37
CA ILE A 440 -30.30 8.63 26.05
C ILE A 440 -31.00 7.58 25.20
N TYR A 441 -30.28 7.16 24.17
CA TYR A 441 -30.69 6.14 23.25
C TYR A 441 -29.52 5.20 22.93
N GLU A 442 -29.85 4.10 22.25
CA GLU A 442 -28.88 3.19 21.66
C GLU A 442 -29.14 3.09 20.16
N THR A 443 -28.07 3.13 19.38
CA THR A 443 -28.16 2.96 17.94
C THR A 443 -28.18 1.46 17.59
N SER A 444 -28.74 1.10 16.44
CA SER A 444 -28.70 -0.29 15.95
C SER A 444 -27.28 -0.79 15.64
N MET A 445 -26.28 0.09 15.66
CA MET A 445 -24.86 -0.28 15.57
C MET A 445 -24.21 -0.49 16.94
N GLY A 446 -24.93 -0.30 18.04
CA GLY A 446 -24.43 -0.46 19.41
C GLY A 446 -23.69 0.76 19.96
N ASP A 447 -23.81 1.94 19.35
CA ASP A 447 -23.32 3.20 19.93
C ASP A 447 -24.37 3.79 20.89
N HIS A 448 -23.93 4.31 22.04
CA HIS A 448 -24.79 5.12 22.90
C HIS A 448 -24.97 6.51 22.29
N PHE A 449 -26.21 6.95 22.15
CA PHE A 449 -26.57 8.26 21.64
C PHE A 449 -27.11 9.11 22.78
N ILE A 450 -26.55 10.30 22.97
CA ILE A 450 -26.85 11.15 24.13
C ILE A 450 -27.16 12.57 23.65
N LEU A 451 -28.34 13.06 24.04
CA LEU A 451 -28.72 14.46 23.84
C LEU A 451 -28.29 15.30 25.04
N LEU A 452 -27.52 16.35 24.76
CA LEU A 452 -27.20 17.42 25.69
C LEU A 452 -28.11 18.64 25.41
N PRO A 453 -28.31 19.54 26.41
CA PRO A 453 -29.22 20.68 26.29
C PRO A 453 -28.83 21.68 25.18
N SER A 454 -27.54 21.80 24.85
CA SER A 454 -27.03 22.79 23.91
C SER A 454 -25.79 22.30 23.16
N GLY A 455 -25.50 22.91 22.01
CA GLY A 455 -24.28 22.69 21.26
C GLY A 455 -23.04 23.17 22.02
N GLU A 456 -23.15 24.22 22.83
CA GLU A 456 -22.09 24.67 23.73
C GLU A 456 -21.69 23.58 24.72
N GLU A 457 -22.65 22.89 25.34
CA GLU A 457 -22.37 21.76 26.23
C GLU A 457 -21.71 20.59 25.49
N VAL A 458 -22.03 20.38 24.22
CA VAL A 458 -21.32 19.38 23.38
C VAL A 458 -19.84 19.75 23.21
N VAL A 459 -19.56 21.02 22.91
CA VAL A 459 -18.19 21.53 22.74
C VAL A 459 -17.41 21.45 24.06
N GLU A 460 -18.02 21.85 25.16
CA GLU A 460 -17.38 21.95 26.48
C GLU A 460 -17.26 20.60 27.20
N CYS A 461 -17.98 19.57 26.76
CA CYS A 461 -17.97 18.24 27.38
C CYS A 461 -16.54 17.66 27.44
N GLN A 462 -16.12 17.22 28.64
CA GLN A 462 -14.83 16.58 28.87
C GLN A 462 -15.04 15.13 29.34
N PRO A 463 -15.10 14.16 28.42
CA PRO A 463 -15.36 12.77 28.78
C PRO A 463 -14.19 12.11 29.52
N GLN A 464 -14.52 11.19 30.42
CA GLN A 464 -13.59 10.28 31.07
C GLN A 464 -13.39 9.04 30.18
N ILE A 465 -12.39 9.10 29.30
CA ILE A 465 -12.13 8.07 28.28
C ILE A 465 -12.00 6.66 28.88
N ASP A 466 -11.35 6.51 30.03
CA ASP A 466 -11.22 5.22 30.71
C ASP A 466 -12.56 4.61 31.11
N LEU A 467 -13.56 5.44 31.44
CA LEU A 467 -14.91 4.97 31.72
C LEU A 467 -15.65 4.59 30.44
N ILE A 468 -15.47 5.38 29.36
CA ILE A 468 -16.06 5.08 28.05
C ILE A 468 -15.54 3.75 27.49
N GLN A 469 -14.24 3.46 27.69
CA GLN A 469 -13.64 2.19 27.30
C GLN A 469 -14.37 0.98 27.92
N ASN A 470 -14.93 1.15 29.11
CA ASN A 470 -15.63 0.11 29.86
C ASN A 470 -17.15 0.13 29.68
N CYS A 471 -17.72 1.15 29.03
CA CYS A 471 -19.15 1.19 28.71
C CYS A 471 -19.50 0.06 27.73
N PRO A 472 -20.74 -0.47 27.75
CA PRO A 472 -21.20 -1.39 26.72
C PRO A 472 -21.22 -0.70 25.34
N GLY A 473 -21.37 -1.49 24.28
CA GLY A 473 -21.45 -0.95 22.92
C GLY A 473 -20.10 -0.56 22.29
N ARG A 474 -20.15 0.17 21.17
CA ARG A 474 -18.99 0.58 20.37
C ARG A 474 -18.35 1.88 20.83
N GLY A 475 -19.18 2.85 21.22
CA GLY A 475 -18.76 4.19 21.61
C GLY A 475 -19.93 5.05 22.05
N ILE A 476 -19.66 6.34 22.24
CA ILE A 476 -20.63 7.34 22.69
C ILE A 476 -20.70 8.50 21.69
N ILE A 477 -21.89 8.73 21.15
CA ILE A 477 -22.27 9.91 20.36
C ILE A 477 -22.92 10.91 21.30
N ILE A 478 -22.40 12.13 21.38
CA ILE A 478 -23.09 13.25 22.03
C ILE A 478 -23.57 14.23 20.97
N THR A 479 -24.77 14.79 21.16
CA THR A 479 -25.32 15.82 20.27
C THR A 479 -26.16 16.84 21.04
N GLY A 480 -26.32 18.03 20.48
CA GLY A 480 -27.11 19.11 21.06
C GLY A 480 -27.51 20.13 20.00
N PRO A 481 -28.58 20.90 20.22
CA PRO A 481 -29.05 21.90 19.27
C PRO A 481 -28.00 23.00 19.11
N ALA A 482 -27.72 23.39 17.87
CA ALA A 482 -26.71 24.41 17.63
C ALA A 482 -27.18 25.80 18.13
N PRO A 483 -26.25 26.68 18.52
CA PRO A 483 -26.58 28.04 18.94
C PRO A 483 -27.29 28.81 17.81
N GLN A 484 -28.26 29.65 18.16
CA GLN A 484 -28.97 30.46 17.18
C GLN A 484 -27.99 31.39 16.45
N GLY A 485 -28.06 31.41 15.11
CA GLY A 485 -27.17 32.25 14.29
C GLY A 485 -25.80 31.63 14.00
N SER A 486 -25.50 30.43 14.51
CA SER A 486 -24.23 29.72 14.20
C SER A 486 -24.13 29.22 12.75
N GLY A 487 -25.25 29.15 12.03
CA GLY A 487 -25.33 28.59 10.67
C GLY A 487 -25.40 27.06 10.62
N PHE A 488 -25.44 26.41 11.78
CA PHE A 488 -25.60 24.96 11.93
C PHE A 488 -26.93 24.63 12.60
N ASP A 489 -27.37 23.39 12.45
CA ASP A 489 -28.61 22.89 13.05
C ASP A 489 -28.36 22.17 14.37
N PHE A 490 -27.28 21.39 14.43
CA PHE A 490 -26.87 20.66 15.63
C PHE A 490 -25.37 20.42 15.63
N TYR A 491 -24.83 20.23 16.83
CA TYR A 491 -23.43 19.84 17.05
C TYR A 491 -23.36 18.36 17.44
N SER A 492 -22.25 17.71 17.11
CA SER A 492 -21.99 16.32 17.46
C SER A 492 -20.53 16.07 17.81
N ARG A 493 -20.26 15.07 18.67
CA ARG A 493 -18.92 14.48 18.91
C ARG A 493 -19.06 12.97 19.10
N PHE A 494 -18.01 12.21 18.82
CA PHE A 494 -18.01 10.75 18.93
C PHE A 494 -16.76 10.25 19.64
N PHE A 495 -16.96 9.47 20.70
CA PHE A 495 -15.89 8.88 21.52
C PHE A 495 -15.89 7.37 21.37
N CYS A 496 -14.79 6.80 20.89
CA CYS A 496 -14.73 5.39 20.48
C CYS A 496 -13.40 4.70 20.86
N PRO A 497 -12.93 4.81 22.12
CA PRO A 497 -11.59 4.36 22.53
C PRO A 497 -11.34 2.85 22.31
N LYS A 498 -12.39 2.05 22.18
CA LYS A 498 -12.32 0.62 21.83
C LYS A 498 -11.70 0.35 20.47
N PHE A 499 -11.73 1.32 19.56
CA PHE A 499 -11.10 1.27 18.24
C PHE A 499 -9.69 1.90 18.23
N GLY A 500 -9.08 2.11 19.41
CA GLY A 500 -7.77 2.74 19.54
C GLY A 500 -7.80 4.26 19.33
N ILE A 501 -8.98 4.86 19.23
CA ILE A 501 -9.19 6.28 18.96
C ILE A 501 -10.08 6.87 20.05
N ASN A 502 -9.53 7.77 20.88
CA ASN A 502 -10.29 8.33 22.01
C ASN A 502 -11.50 9.14 21.55
N GLU A 503 -11.31 10.00 20.54
CA GLU A 503 -12.34 10.82 19.92
C GLU A 503 -12.14 10.82 18.40
N ASP A 504 -13.17 10.42 17.67
CA ASP A 504 -13.18 10.49 16.21
C ASP A 504 -13.54 11.91 15.75
N PRO A 505 -12.70 12.60 14.96
CA PRO A 505 -12.93 13.99 14.58
C PRO A 505 -14.26 14.24 13.88
N VAL A 506 -14.66 13.35 12.96
CA VAL A 506 -15.92 13.43 12.21
C VAL A 506 -16.42 12.01 11.86
N CYS A 507 -17.32 11.49 12.70
CA CYS A 507 -17.90 10.17 12.51
C CYS A 507 -19.09 10.20 11.55
N GLY A 508 -18.91 9.68 10.32
CA GLY A 508 -19.99 9.62 9.33
C GLY A 508 -21.16 8.72 9.77
N SER A 509 -20.88 7.55 10.35
CA SER A 509 -21.93 6.62 10.79
C SER A 509 -22.79 7.20 11.92
N ALA A 510 -22.23 8.03 12.80
CA ALA A 510 -23.00 8.74 13.82
C ALA A 510 -24.06 9.66 13.16
N HIS A 511 -23.72 10.31 12.05
CA HIS A 511 -24.65 11.20 11.35
C HIS A 511 -25.80 10.44 10.65
N CYS A 512 -25.62 9.16 10.34
CA CYS A 512 -26.71 8.29 9.87
C CYS A 512 -27.76 7.99 10.96
N ALA A 513 -27.38 8.09 12.24
CA ALA A 513 -28.29 8.01 13.38
C ALA A 513 -28.85 9.38 13.79
N LEU A 514 -28.05 10.45 13.65
CA LEU A 514 -28.44 11.82 14.00
C LEU A 514 -29.49 12.40 13.05
N ALA A 515 -29.37 12.14 11.73
CA ALA A 515 -30.30 12.65 10.74
C ALA A 515 -31.78 12.32 11.02
N PRO A 516 -32.19 11.05 11.23
CA PRO A 516 -33.59 10.71 11.55
C PRO A 516 -34.05 11.26 12.91
N TYR A 517 -33.16 11.40 13.89
CA TYR A 517 -33.49 12.01 15.17
C TYR A 517 -33.81 13.51 15.02
N TRP A 518 -32.90 14.26 14.40
CA TRP A 518 -33.07 15.70 14.19
C TRP A 518 -34.20 16.02 13.20
N ARG A 519 -34.53 15.12 12.28
CA ARG A 519 -35.74 15.20 11.45
C ARG A 519 -37.01 15.27 12.28
N LYS A 520 -37.12 14.45 13.31
CA LYS A 520 -38.28 14.43 14.23
C LYS A 520 -38.32 15.69 15.10
N LYS A 521 -37.17 16.19 15.54
CA LYS A 521 -37.08 17.38 16.41
C LYS A 521 -37.26 18.70 15.66
N LEU A 522 -36.68 18.84 14.46
CA LEU A 522 -36.64 20.10 13.69
C LEU A 522 -37.64 20.16 12.52
N GLY A 523 -38.25 19.03 12.14
CA GLY A 523 -39.28 19.00 11.10
C GLY A 523 -38.78 19.19 9.66
N LYS A 524 -37.47 19.03 9.39
CA LYS A 524 -36.85 19.21 8.07
C LYS A 524 -35.95 18.02 7.69
N CYS A 525 -35.60 17.88 6.41
CA CYS A 525 -34.79 16.75 5.90
C CYS A 525 -33.34 17.12 5.56
N ASP A 526 -33.05 18.41 5.33
CA ASP A 526 -31.71 18.91 5.05
C ASP A 526 -31.11 19.56 6.29
N PHE A 527 -29.89 19.16 6.66
CA PHE A 527 -29.19 19.66 7.84
C PHE A 527 -27.76 20.07 7.51
N VAL A 528 -27.26 21.04 8.27
CA VAL A 528 -25.83 21.36 8.35
C VAL A 528 -25.38 21.10 9.78
N ALA A 529 -24.58 20.07 9.97
CA ALA A 529 -24.06 19.67 11.26
C ALA A 529 -22.60 20.10 11.42
N LEU A 530 -22.24 20.47 12.66
CA LEU A 530 -20.84 20.66 13.05
C LEU A 530 -20.41 19.47 13.92
N ALA A 531 -19.47 18.68 13.42
CA ALA A 531 -18.73 17.76 14.26
C ALA A 531 -17.72 18.58 15.08
N ALA A 532 -18.07 18.82 16.34
CA ALA A 532 -17.43 19.79 17.23
C ALA A 532 -16.23 19.20 18.01
N SER A 533 -15.48 18.29 17.37
CA SER A 533 -14.19 17.84 17.88
C SER A 533 -13.15 18.97 17.83
N PRO A 534 -11.97 18.84 18.48
CA PRO A 534 -10.92 19.86 18.40
C PRO A 534 -10.49 20.22 16.97
N ARG A 535 -10.56 19.27 16.03
CA ARG A 535 -10.29 19.52 14.60
C ARG A 535 -11.45 20.23 13.92
N GLY A 536 -12.68 19.95 14.33
CA GLY A 536 -13.91 20.47 13.73
C GLY A 536 -14.19 19.86 12.36
N GLY A 537 -15.44 19.76 11.95
CA GLY A 537 -15.80 19.34 10.60
C GLY A 537 -17.25 19.65 10.26
N VAL A 538 -17.50 19.96 8.99
CA VAL A 538 -18.86 20.32 8.52
C VAL A 538 -19.43 19.18 7.69
N VAL A 539 -20.59 18.68 8.12
CA VAL A 539 -21.31 17.60 7.44
C VAL A 539 -22.66 18.13 6.99
N LYS A 540 -22.87 18.18 5.68
CA LYS A 540 -24.19 18.49 5.09
C LYS A 540 -24.95 17.17 4.96
N LEU A 541 -26.18 17.11 5.43
CA LEU A 541 -26.99 15.90 5.46
C LEU A 541 -28.28 16.11 4.68
N HIS A 542 -28.70 15.07 3.97
CA HIS A 542 -30.05 14.97 3.43
C HIS A 542 -30.64 13.61 3.81
N LEU A 543 -31.77 13.62 4.50
CA LEU A 543 -32.53 12.41 4.82
C LEU A 543 -33.63 12.18 3.78
N ASP A 544 -33.54 11.06 3.07
CA ASP A 544 -34.62 10.55 2.23
C ASP A 544 -35.51 9.64 3.09
N ASP A 545 -36.58 10.22 3.62
CA ASP A 545 -37.56 9.52 4.48
C ASP A 545 -38.22 8.33 3.76
N GLU A 546 -38.45 8.43 2.46
CA GLU A 546 -39.12 7.37 1.68
C GLU A 546 -38.22 6.17 1.48
N LYS A 547 -36.94 6.40 1.15
CA LYS A 547 -35.98 5.33 0.90
C LYS A 547 -35.25 4.85 2.16
N GLN A 548 -35.43 5.53 3.29
CA GLN A 548 -34.69 5.29 4.53
C GLN A 548 -33.16 5.36 4.31
N ARG A 549 -32.72 6.41 3.62
CA ARG A 549 -31.31 6.65 3.31
C ARG A 549 -30.86 8.04 3.76
N VAL A 550 -29.61 8.15 4.17
CA VAL A 550 -28.97 9.41 4.56
C VAL A 550 -27.83 9.70 3.60
N CYS A 551 -27.93 10.82 2.89
CA CYS A 551 -26.86 11.34 2.06
C CYS A 551 -25.98 12.26 2.90
N LEU A 552 -24.69 11.93 2.98
CA LEU A 552 -23.67 12.74 3.64
C LEU A 552 -22.87 13.48 2.58
N ARG A 553 -22.82 14.80 2.65
CA ARG A 553 -22.04 15.67 1.76
C ARG A 553 -20.94 16.37 2.53
N GLY A 554 -19.73 16.30 1.99
CA GLY A 554 -18.56 16.97 2.56
C GLY A 554 -17.54 17.36 1.51
N LYS A 555 -16.63 18.25 1.89
CA LYS A 555 -15.41 18.56 1.14
C LYS A 555 -14.26 17.73 1.67
N ALA A 556 -13.17 17.70 0.93
CA ALA A 556 -11.93 17.09 1.38
C ALA A 556 -10.72 17.82 0.79
N VAL A 557 -9.58 17.71 1.47
CA VAL A 557 -8.30 18.29 1.06
C VAL A 557 -7.20 17.27 1.26
N ALA A 558 -6.43 17.00 0.22
CA ALA A 558 -5.18 16.24 0.36
C ALA A 558 -4.12 17.09 1.08
N VAL A 559 -3.52 16.55 2.14
CA VAL A 559 -2.53 17.26 2.97
C VAL A 559 -1.12 16.68 2.89
N MET A 560 -1.01 15.38 2.57
CA MET A 560 0.28 14.71 2.42
C MET A 560 0.23 13.68 1.31
N GLU A 561 1.33 13.57 0.58
CA GLU A 561 1.63 12.49 -0.35
C GLU A 561 2.94 11.84 0.09
N GLY A 562 2.98 10.51 0.10
CA GLY A 562 4.16 9.78 0.46
C GLY A 562 4.29 8.45 -0.26
N SER A 563 5.29 7.70 0.17
CA SER A 563 5.62 6.37 -0.31
C SER A 563 5.90 5.45 0.87
N LEU A 564 5.30 4.26 0.84
CA LEU A 564 5.47 3.24 1.87
C LEU A 564 6.60 2.30 1.46
N LEU A 565 7.66 2.24 2.28
CA LEU A 565 8.86 1.42 2.08
C LEU A 565 8.75 0.13 2.91
N VAL A 566 8.10 -0.91 2.40
CA VAL A 566 7.84 -2.16 3.14
C VAL A 566 8.29 -3.40 2.36
#